data_AF-A0A2U3KPV2-F1
#
_entry.id   AF-A0A2U3KPV2-F1
#
_cell.length_a   1.000
_cell.length_b   1.000
_cell.length_c   1.000
_cell.angle_alpha   90.00
_cell.angle_beta   90.00
_cell.angle_gamma   90.00
#
_symmetry.space_group_name_H-M   'P 1'
#
loop_
_entity.id
_entity.type
_entity.pdbx_description
1 polymer ?
#
loop_
_entity_poly.entity_id
_entity_poly.type
_entity_poly.pdbx_seq_one_letter_code
_entity_poly.pdbx_strand_id
1 'polypeptide(L)'
;MKMFPRSFFATVVLLAAPAWGGPPLTTVQDVLYKADGTRFNGTLTISWTSFEASDLSSIATHSITTKVVDGNLYVQLVPTTSSTPAVFYSVTYNSDGRIQFSETWSVPDSPLPLRLRDVRVSPSALAANDSGTTVQESDVIGLVSDLGARPIKGPGFAASRVAVVDSTGVLESVSGTTSDCVHVDGSSGPCGGQAPSFLDGDSPSGIVDGSNTVFTLSATPNPPTSLAVYRNGLLQKVTQDYTFGGNTVQFTAASTPQPGDTLLASYRLTGTGSGTAQMFPAPQVLCSGTGAATASTTLGSMGLCSIPAGVLLPGDRVNVRFDLSHQGTVSGFSFEVHWGATVVGHRDAAVSDTFVTGRADAGILASGSQLSFQSWGAVLPFTAGVSSAGDAYATGLTVDFQGKLAQAGDTLTLVSYTVVRLP
;
A
#
# COMPACT_ATOMS: atom_id res chain seq x y z
N MET A 1 38.70 -102.33 41.00
CA MET A 1 39.77 -102.47 39.98
C MET A 1 39.99 -101.10 39.34
N LYS A 2 41.26 -100.71 39.16
CA LYS A 2 41.75 -99.36 38.81
C LYS A 2 41.30 -98.83 37.42
N MET A 3 41.22 -97.49 37.34
CA MET A 3 41.50 -96.55 36.21
C MET A 3 40.97 -96.83 34.79
N PHE A 4 40.34 -95.83 34.17
CA PHE A 4 40.95 -94.93 33.15
C PHE A 4 39.94 -93.84 32.71
N PRO A 5 40.35 -92.56 32.54
CA PRO A 5 39.51 -91.50 31.96
C PRO A 5 39.92 -91.19 30.52
N ARG A 6 38.98 -90.89 29.60
CA ARG A 6 39.24 -90.22 28.31
C ARG A 6 38.01 -89.42 27.82
N SER A 7 38.22 -88.12 27.64
CA SER A 7 37.34 -87.09 27.07
C SER A 7 36.95 -87.36 25.62
N PHE A 8 35.78 -86.93 25.10
CA PHE A 8 35.59 -86.51 23.69
C PHE A 8 34.27 -85.70 23.49
N PHE A 9 34.43 -84.43 23.07
CA PHE A 9 33.57 -83.55 22.24
C PHE A 9 32.17 -83.10 22.70
N ALA A 10 32.09 -81.85 23.16
CA ALA A 10 30.87 -81.04 23.18
C ALA A 10 30.80 -80.18 21.90
N THR A 11 29.72 -80.33 21.15
CA THR A 11 29.38 -79.54 19.96
C THR A 11 28.95 -78.13 20.39
N VAL A 12 29.71 -77.11 20.00
CA VAL A 12 29.33 -75.70 20.15
C VAL A 12 28.37 -75.35 19.02
N VAL A 13 27.10 -75.08 19.37
CA VAL A 13 26.14 -74.45 18.47
C VAL A 13 26.41 -72.95 18.47
N LEU A 14 26.94 -72.41 17.38
CA LEU A 14 27.01 -70.96 17.14
C LEU A 14 25.59 -70.44 16.92
N LEU A 15 25.05 -69.69 17.88
CA LEU A 15 23.88 -68.82 17.70
C LEU A 15 24.32 -67.60 16.88
N ALA A 16 23.92 -67.55 15.61
CA ALA A 16 24.04 -66.35 14.78
C ALA A 16 23.06 -65.29 15.30
N ALA A 17 23.57 -64.24 15.93
CA ALA A 17 22.77 -63.05 16.23
C ALA A 17 22.43 -62.35 14.90
N PRO A 18 21.19 -61.89 14.67
CA PRO A 18 20.90 -61.06 13.51
C PRO A 18 21.64 -59.73 13.67
N ALA A 19 22.58 -59.47 12.76
CA ALA A 19 23.16 -58.15 12.64
C ALA A 19 22.02 -57.17 12.30
N TRP A 20 21.81 -56.16 13.14
CA TRP A 20 20.94 -55.04 12.79
C TRP A 20 21.61 -54.30 11.63
N GLY A 21 21.09 -54.52 10.41
CA GLY A 21 21.50 -53.78 9.23
C GLY A 21 21.17 -52.30 9.42
N GLY A 22 22.01 -51.42 8.85
CA GLY A 22 21.66 -50.00 8.73
C GLY A 22 20.40 -49.80 7.87
N PRO A 23 19.92 -48.54 7.76
CA PRO A 23 18.74 -48.23 6.97
C PRO A 23 18.88 -48.73 5.53
N PRO A 24 17.78 -49.10 4.85
CA PRO A 24 17.82 -49.50 3.45
C PRO A 24 18.38 -48.35 2.60
N LEU A 25 19.27 -48.70 1.67
CA LEU A 25 19.92 -47.75 0.77
C LEU A 25 19.65 -48.13 -0.69
N THR A 26 19.24 -47.13 -1.47
CA THR A 26 19.14 -47.22 -2.93
C THR A 26 20.32 -46.55 -3.59
N THR A 27 20.92 -47.22 -4.57
CA THR A 27 22.05 -46.71 -5.35
C THR A 27 21.55 -45.86 -6.51
N VAL A 28 21.99 -44.60 -6.58
CA VAL A 28 21.84 -43.72 -7.75
C VAL A 28 23.17 -43.66 -8.48
N GLN A 29 23.18 -44.09 -9.74
CA GLN A 29 24.38 -44.17 -10.57
C GLN A 29 24.10 -43.71 -12.00
N ASP A 30 24.89 -42.77 -12.51
CA ASP A 30 24.75 -42.26 -13.88
C ASP A 30 26.07 -41.68 -14.44
N VAL A 31 26.08 -41.32 -15.73
CA VAL A 31 27.17 -40.60 -16.39
C VAL A 31 26.68 -39.22 -16.82
N LEU A 32 27.28 -38.17 -16.26
CA LEU A 32 26.89 -36.78 -16.44
C LEU A 32 27.73 -36.10 -17.53
N TYR A 33 27.04 -35.33 -18.37
CA TYR A 33 27.64 -34.57 -19.47
C TYR A 33 27.29 -33.09 -19.33
N LYS A 34 28.20 -32.23 -19.79
CA LYS A 34 27.95 -30.81 -20.06
C LYS A 34 27.23 -30.67 -21.41
N ALA A 35 26.61 -29.52 -21.65
CA ALA A 35 25.87 -29.26 -22.90
C ALA A 35 26.77 -29.29 -24.15
N ASP A 36 28.08 -29.13 -23.99
CA ASP A 36 29.09 -29.26 -25.06
C ASP A 36 29.48 -30.71 -25.36
N GLY A 37 28.87 -31.70 -24.67
CA GLY A 37 29.13 -33.12 -24.82
C GLY A 37 30.32 -33.65 -24.01
N THR A 38 31.07 -32.79 -23.31
CA THR A 38 32.17 -33.24 -22.43
C THR A 38 31.63 -33.79 -21.12
N ARG A 39 32.41 -34.63 -20.43
CA ARG A 39 32.02 -35.22 -19.14
C ARG A 39 32.08 -34.19 -18.02
N PHE A 40 31.03 -34.16 -17.19
CA PHE A 40 30.97 -33.27 -16.03
C PHE A 40 31.99 -33.71 -14.95
N ASN A 41 32.68 -32.76 -14.34
CA ASN A 41 33.58 -32.99 -13.20
C ASN A 41 33.24 -31.97 -12.10
N GLY A 42 33.02 -32.43 -10.87
CA GLY A 42 32.55 -31.58 -9.79
C GLY A 42 32.13 -32.33 -8.54
N THR A 43 31.35 -31.68 -7.69
CA THR A 43 30.75 -32.26 -6.47
C THR A 43 29.25 -32.01 -6.43
N LEU A 44 28.51 -32.95 -5.85
CA LEU A 44 27.09 -32.78 -5.51
C LEU A 44 26.98 -32.72 -4.00
N THR A 45 26.36 -31.66 -3.49
CA THR A 45 25.95 -31.55 -2.08
C THR A 45 24.46 -31.88 -2.00
N ILE A 46 24.13 -32.93 -1.24
CA ILE A 46 22.79 -33.49 -1.12
C ILE A 46 22.33 -33.28 0.33
N SER A 47 21.22 -32.58 0.55
CA SER A 47 20.68 -32.28 1.88
C SER A 47 19.22 -32.72 2.05
N TRP A 48 18.82 -32.96 3.30
CA TRP A 48 17.47 -33.39 3.69
C TRP A 48 17.10 -32.94 5.10
N THR A 49 15.81 -32.88 5.39
CA THR A 49 15.24 -32.76 6.75
C THR A 49 15.00 -34.13 7.35
N SER A 50 14.81 -34.23 8.67
CA SER A 50 14.57 -35.50 9.34
C SER A 50 13.31 -36.22 8.88
N PHE A 51 13.37 -37.53 8.75
CA PHE A 51 12.26 -38.42 8.40
C PHE A 51 12.46 -39.83 8.97
N GLU A 52 11.41 -40.63 9.01
CA GLU A 52 11.47 -42.06 9.32
C GLU A 52 11.42 -42.86 8.00
N ALA A 53 12.33 -43.82 7.83
CA ALA A 53 12.37 -44.68 6.64
C ALA A 53 11.42 -45.88 6.79
N SER A 54 11.22 -46.65 5.72
CA SER A 54 10.26 -47.77 5.70
C SER A 54 10.55 -48.91 6.68
N ASP A 55 11.79 -49.01 7.15
CA ASP A 55 12.22 -49.95 8.20
C ASP A 55 12.09 -49.38 9.62
N LEU A 56 11.42 -48.23 9.78
CA LEU A 56 11.27 -47.47 11.03
C LEU A 56 12.58 -46.84 11.55
N SER A 57 13.63 -46.79 10.73
CA SER A 57 14.85 -46.09 11.11
C SER A 57 14.65 -44.57 11.07
N SER A 58 15.08 -43.89 12.13
CA SER A 58 15.02 -42.43 12.21
C SER A 58 16.23 -41.80 11.51
N ILE A 59 15.98 -41.04 10.44
CA ILE A 59 17.00 -40.31 9.69
C ILE A 59 17.03 -38.86 10.17
N ALA A 60 18.16 -38.43 10.74
CA ALA A 60 18.34 -37.05 11.19
C ALA A 60 18.60 -36.09 10.01
N THR A 61 18.19 -34.83 10.15
CA THR A 61 18.51 -33.74 9.21
C THR A 61 20.02 -33.63 9.00
N HIS A 62 20.49 -33.77 7.75
CA HIS A 62 21.91 -33.68 7.44
C HIS A 62 22.16 -33.40 5.94
N SER A 63 23.44 -33.37 5.56
CA SER A 63 23.86 -33.31 4.16
C SER A 63 25.10 -34.17 3.90
N ILE A 64 25.20 -34.76 2.72
CA ILE A 64 26.42 -35.44 2.23
C ILE A 64 26.96 -34.75 0.99
N THR A 65 28.24 -34.97 0.71
CA THR A 65 28.87 -34.52 -0.54
C THR A 65 29.45 -35.72 -1.28
N THR A 66 29.08 -35.89 -2.54
CA THR A 66 29.66 -36.91 -3.45
C THR A 66 30.44 -36.24 -4.57
N LYS A 67 31.51 -36.88 -5.04
CA LYS A 67 32.33 -36.40 -6.16
C LYS A 67 31.84 -37.02 -7.46
N VAL A 68 31.80 -36.23 -8.52
CA VAL A 68 31.62 -36.70 -9.89
C VAL A 68 32.95 -36.54 -10.61
N VAL A 69 33.55 -37.66 -10.96
CA VAL A 69 34.84 -37.73 -11.65
C VAL A 69 34.63 -38.41 -12.98
N ASP A 70 35.08 -37.77 -14.05
CA ASP A 70 34.90 -38.24 -15.42
C ASP A 70 33.42 -38.57 -15.73
N GLY A 71 32.51 -37.71 -15.29
CA GLY A 71 31.07 -37.86 -15.46
C GLY A 71 30.42 -38.91 -14.54
N ASN A 72 31.16 -39.79 -13.90
CA ASN A 72 30.58 -40.87 -13.08
C ASN A 72 30.00 -40.33 -11.77
N LEU A 73 28.68 -40.43 -11.62
CA LEU A 73 27.94 -40.22 -10.39
C LEU A 73 27.69 -41.58 -9.71
N TYR A 74 28.00 -41.67 -8.42
CA TYR A 74 27.63 -42.80 -7.57
C TYR A 74 27.29 -42.28 -6.18
N VAL A 75 26.09 -42.59 -5.69
CA VAL A 75 25.67 -42.26 -4.32
C VAL A 75 24.63 -43.27 -3.85
N GLN A 76 24.65 -43.56 -2.55
CA GLN A 76 23.64 -44.39 -1.89
C GLN A 76 22.84 -43.52 -0.93
N LEU A 77 21.52 -43.54 -1.07
CA LEU A 77 20.59 -42.71 -0.30
C LEU A 77 19.47 -43.58 0.26
N VAL A 78 18.92 -43.16 1.40
CA VAL A 78 17.75 -43.83 1.97
C VAL A 78 16.53 -43.50 1.09
N PRO A 79 15.66 -44.47 0.76
CA PRO A 79 14.45 -44.20 -0.01
C PRO A 79 13.55 -43.14 0.65
N THR A 80 13.03 -42.22 -0.13
CA THR A 80 12.14 -41.14 0.33
C THR A 80 10.69 -41.31 -0.11
N THR A 81 10.40 -42.19 -1.07
CA THR A 81 9.01 -42.46 -1.50
C THR A 81 8.21 -43.24 -0.47
N SER A 82 8.89 -43.94 0.43
CA SER A 82 8.31 -44.74 1.52
C SER A 82 8.58 -44.14 2.90
N SER A 83 8.98 -42.86 2.98
CA SER A 83 9.30 -42.18 4.24
C SER A 83 8.09 -41.52 4.89
N THR A 84 8.15 -41.35 6.21
CA THR A 84 7.16 -40.64 7.01
C THR A 84 7.84 -39.50 7.81
N PRO A 85 7.50 -38.21 7.58
CA PRO A 85 6.67 -37.69 6.49
C PRO A 85 7.34 -37.86 5.11
N ALA A 86 6.60 -37.63 4.03
CA ALA A 86 7.16 -37.60 2.68
C ALA A 86 8.19 -36.45 2.57
N VAL A 87 9.42 -36.79 2.21
CA VAL A 87 10.52 -35.82 2.05
C VAL A 87 11.17 -35.94 0.68
N PHE A 88 11.96 -34.93 0.31
CA PHE A 88 12.77 -34.95 -0.90
C PHE A 88 14.21 -34.55 -0.56
N TYR A 89 15.15 -35.05 -1.34
CA TYR A 89 16.53 -34.59 -1.29
C TYR A 89 16.69 -33.31 -2.11
N SER A 90 17.39 -32.33 -1.55
CA SER A 90 17.83 -31.12 -2.27
C SER A 90 19.28 -31.32 -2.70
N VAL A 91 19.53 -31.27 -4.02
CA VAL A 91 20.84 -31.55 -4.60
C VAL A 91 21.39 -30.32 -5.28
N THR A 92 22.58 -29.90 -4.88
CA THR A 92 23.30 -28.76 -5.47
C THR A 92 24.56 -29.23 -6.18
N TYR A 93 24.67 -28.90 -7.46
CA TYR A 93 25.81 -29.24 -8.29
C TYR A 93 26.85 -28.13 -8.27
N ASN A 94 28.08 -28.49 -7.95
CA ASN A 94 29.23 -27.59 -7.88
C ASN A 94 30.31 -28.05 -8.85
N SER A 95 30.91 -27.10 -9.58
CA SER A 95 32.08 -27.33 -10.45
C SER A 95 32.97 -26.08 -10.39
N ASP A 96 34.29 -26.26 -10.39
CA ASP A 96 35.28 -25.18 -10.30
C ASP A 96 35.05 -24.19 -9.13
N GLY A 97 34.56 -24.69 -7.99
CA GLY A 97 34.29 -23.89 -6.79
C GLY A 97 33.04 -23.00 -6.88
N ARG A 98 32.20 -23.15 -7.91
CA ARG A 98 30.94 -22.41 -8.07
C ARG A 98 29.73 -23.34 -8.16
N ILE A 99 28.61 -22.89 -7.61
CA ILE A 99 27.29 -23.52 -7.78
C ILE A 99 26.87 -23.36 -9.25
N GLN A 100 26.53 -24.47 -9.88
CA GLN A 100 26.09 -24.53 -11.27
C GLN A 100 24.55 -24.48 -11.33
N PHE A 101 23.88 -25.38 -10.60
CA PHE A 101 22.43 -25.47 -10.48
C PHE A 101 22.02 -26.35 -9.30
N SER A 102 20.74 -26.30 -8.92
CA SER A 102 20.15 -27.17 -7.91
C SER A 102 18.90 -27.88 -8.44
N GLU A 103 18.61 -29.05 -7.90
CA GLU A 103 17.43 -29.85 -8.25
C GLU A 103 16.95 -30.69 -7.05
N THR A 104 15.76 -31.28 -7.20
CA THR A 104 15.11 -32.08 -6.16
C THR A 104 15.02 -33.53 -6.60
N TRP A 105 15.38 -34.46 -5.70
CA TRP A 105 15.26 -35.89 -5.95
C TRP A 105 14.23 -36.56 -5.03
N SER A 106 13.45 -37.46 -5.60
CA SER A 106 12.67 -38.48 -4.88
C SER A 106 13.31 -39.83 -5.18
N VAL A 107 13.71 -40.57 -4.16
CA VAL A 107 14.43 -41.85 -4.33
C VAL A 107 13.50 -42.99 -3.97
N PRO A 108 13.06 -43.81 -4.94
CA PRO A 108 12.32 -45.04 -4.68
C PRO A 108 13.18 -46.10 -3.98
N ASP A 109 12.55 -47.04 -3.27
CA ASP A 109 13.23 -48.24 -2.81
C ASP A 109 13.49 -49.17 -4.01
N SER A 110 14.76 -49.46 -4.29
CA SER A 110 15.16 -50.28 -5.42
C SER A 110 16.38 -51.15 -5.12
N PRO A 111 16.33 -52.46 -5.41
CA PRO A 111 17.49 -53.34 -5.32
C PRO A 111 18.46 -53.19 -6.51
N LEU A 112 18.04 -52.49 -7.58
CA LEU A 112 18.86 -52.20 -8.76
C LEU A 112 19.31 -50.73 -8.77
N PRO A 113 20.53 -50.42 -9.27
CA PRO A 113 20.96 -49.03 -9.43
C PRO A 113 20.02 -48.23 -10.33
N LEU A 114 19.56 -47.08 -9.82
CA LEU A 114 18.70 -46.14 -10.54
C LEU A 114 19.54 -45.12 -11.28
N ARG A 115 19.06 -44.70 -12.46
CA ARG A 115 19.68 -43.59 -13.20
C ARG A 115 19.19 -42.26 -12.65
N LEU A 116 19.93 -41.20 -12.94
CA LEU A 116 19.60 -39.86 -12.43
C LEU A 116 18.23 -39.36 -12.93
N ARG A 117 17.83 -39.77 -14.13
CA ARG A 117 16.49 -39.46 -14.66
C ARG A 117 15.34 -40.07 -13.85
N ASP A 118 15.59 -41.18 -13.15
CA ASP A 118 14.56 -41.95 -12.44
C ASP A 118 14.28 -41.36 -11.04
N VAL A 119 15.17 -40.48 -10.56
CA VAL A 119 15.08 -39.85 -9.24
C VAL A 119 14.79 -38.36 -9.30
N ARG A 120 15.04 -37.69 -10.43
CA ARG A 120 14.82 -36.24 -10.59
C ARG A 120 13.34 -35.88 -10.60
N VAL A 121 12.96 -34.89 -9.78
CA VAL A 121 11.63 -34.28 -9.77
C VAL A 121 11.72 -32.89 -10.40
N SER A 122 10.85 -32.59 -11.37
CA SER A 122 10.78 -31.26 -11.98
C SER A 122 10.01 -30.30 -11.06
N PRO A 123 10.47 -29.05 -10.83
CA PRO A 123 9.75 -28.06 -9.99
C PRO A 123 8.40 -27.58 -10.54
N SER A 124 7.85 -28.20 -11.59
CA SER A 124 6.57 -27.86 -12.19
C SER A 124 5.95 -29.06 -12.89
N ALA A 125 5.56 -30.04 -12.09
CA ALA A 125 4.41 -30.89 -12.38
C ALA A 125 3.92 -31.50 -11.06
N LEU A 126 2.85 -30.95 -10.51
CA LEU A 126 1.89 -31.76 -9.76
C LEU A 126 1.20 -32.68 -10.77
N ALA A 127 1.96 -33.63 -11.32
CA ALA A 127 1.43 -34.81 -11.98
C ALA A 127 1.81 -35.94 -11.03
N ALA A 128 0.86 -36.29 -10.16
CA ALA A 128 0.90 -37.60 -9.54
C ALA A 128 1.02 -38.62 -10.69
N ASN A 129 2.12 -39.36 -10.73
CA ASN A 129 2.10 -40.69 -11.33
C ASN A 129 1.23 -41.54 -10.40
N ASP A 130 -0.08 -41.37 -10.53
CA ASP A 130 -1.06 -42.26 -9.95
C ASP A 130 -1.02 -43.53 -10.79
N SER A 131 -0.39 -44.57 -10.27
CA SER A 131 -0.66 -45.95 -10.69
C SER A 131 -2.05 -46.41 -10.21
N GLY A 132 -3.00 -45.48 -10.12
CA GLY A 132 -4.40 -45.71 -9.81
C GLY A 132 -5.08 -46.26 -11.05
N THR A 133 -5.83 -47.34 -10.87
CA THR A 133 -6.77 -47.82 -11.86
C THR A 133 -7.65 -46.66 -12.32
N THR A 134 -7.60 -46.31 -13.60
CA THR A 134 -8.44 -45.24 -14.16
C THR A 134 -9.91 -45.61 -13.98
N VAL A 135 -10.63 -44.84 -13.18
CA VAL A 135 -12.09 -44.96 -12.97
C VAL A 135 -12.79 -44.09 -14.01
N GLN A 136 -13.79 -44.62 -14.72
CA GLN A 136 -14.57 -43.79 -15.66
C GLN A 136 -15.44 -42.81 -14.86
N GLU A 137 -15.64 -41.59 -15.37
CA GLU A 137 -16.45 -40.58 -14.68
C GLU A 137 -17.88 -41.07 -14.38
N SER A 138 -18.43 -41.93 -15.26
CA SER A 138 -19.73 -42.58 -15.08
C SER A 138 -19.80 -43.54 -13.90
N ASP A 139 -18.66 -44.09 -13.47
CA ASP A 139 -18.57 -45.06 -12.38
C ASP A 139 -18.65 -44.36 -11.01
N VAL A 140 -18.54 -43.03 -10.98
CA VAL A 140 -18.66 -42.20 -9.78
C VAL A 140 -20.03 -41.53 -9.75
N ILE A 141 -20.89 -41.98 -8.83
CA ILE A 141 -22.24 -41.45 -8.65
C ILE A 141 -22.19 -39.93 -8.45
N GLY A 142 -22.90 -39.19 -9.31
CA GLY A 142 -23.04 -37.73 -9.22
C GLY A 142 -21.93 -36.93 -9.91
N LEU A 143 -20.78 -37.53 -10.24
CA LEU A 143 -19.63 -36.79 -10.77
C LEU A 143 -19.91 -36.12 -12.12
N VAL A 144 -20.59 -36.79 -13.04
CA VAL A 144 -20.94 -36.22 -14.35
C VAL A 144 -21.89 -35.01 -14.20
N SER A 145 -22.83 -35.10 -13.26
CA SER A 145 -23.75 -33.99 -12.94
C SER A 145 -23.01 -32.82 -12.31
N ASP A 146 -22.10 -33.10 -11.37
CA ASP A 146 -21.31 -32.10 -10.67
C ASP A 146 -20.30 -31.40 -11.60
N LEU A 147 -19.72 -32.13 -12.56
CA LEU A 147 -18.85 -31.57 -13.59
C LEU A 147 -19.66 -30.73 -14.59
N GLY A 148 -20.86 -31.17 -14.97
CA GLY A 148 -21.76 -30.42 -15.84
C GLY A 148 -22.34 -29.15 -15.19
N ALA A 149 -22.39 -29.09 -13.86
CA ALA A 149 -22.83 -27.91 -13.12
C ALA A 149 -21.74 -26.82 -12.98
N ARG A 150 -20.49 -27.12 -13.33
CA ARG A 150 -19.39 -26.14 -13.24
C ARG A 150 -19.47 -25.14 -14.40
N PRO A 151 -19.17 -23.85 -14.14
CA PRO A 151 -19.01 -22.87 -15.22
C PRO A 151 -17.96 -23.33 -16.24
N ILE A 152 -18.34 -23.35 -17.51
CA ILE A 152 -17.46 -23.70 -18.63
C ILE A 152 -16.71 -22.47 -19.14
N LYS A 153 -15.60 -22.67 -19.86
CA LYS A 153 -14.85 -21.58 -20.49
C LYS A 153 -15.48 -21.21 -21.83
N GLY A 154 -15.69 -19.91 -22.05
CA GLY A 154 -16.21 -19.36 -23.28
C GLY A 154 -15.12 -19.13 -24.32
N PRO A 155 -15.50 -18.82 -25.57
CA PRO A 155 -14.56 -18.49 -26.64
C PRO A 155 -13.64 -17.31 -26.29
N GLY A 156 -14.11 -16.37 -25.46
CA GLY A 156 -13.35 -15.20 -25.00
C GLY A 156 -12.41 -15.44 -23.81
N PHE A 157 -12.27 -16.67 -23.31
CA PHE A 157 -11.40 -16.96 -22.17
C PHE A 157 -9.91 -16.88 -22.54
N ALA A 158 -9.18 -15.95 -21.94
CA ALA A 158 -7.77 -15.68 -22.18
C ALA A 158 -6.93 -15.76 -20.89
N ALA A 159 -5.69 -16.24 -21.02
CA ALA A 159 -4.73 -16.24 -19.92
C ALA A 159 -4.30 -14.81 -19.57
N SER A 160 -3.92 -14.59 -18.30
CA SER A 160 -3.42 -13.30 -17.79
C SER A 160 -4.43 -12.14 -17.94
N ARG A 161 -5.71 -12.44 -17.71
CA ARG A 161 -6.83 -11.49 -17.64
C ARG A 161 -7.75 -11.85 -16.48
N VAL A 162 -8.53 -10.87 -16.03
CA VAL A 162 -9.60 -11.10 -15.04
C VAL A 162 -10.71 -11.90 -15.71
N ALA A 163 -11.23 -12.93 -15.02
CA ALA A 163 -12.36 -13.72 -15.49
C ALA A 163 -13.68 -13.10 -15.04
N VAL A 164 -14.69 -13.12 -15.93
CA VAL A 164 -16.05 -12.67 -15.68
C VAL A 164 -17.04 -13.75 -16.14
N VAL A 165 -18.21 -13.81 -15.52
CA VAL A 165 -19.34 -14.64 -15.98
C VAL A 165 -20.17 -13.84 -16.98
N ASP A 166 -20.30 -14.34 -18.20
CA ASP A 166 -21.10 -13.68 -19.24
C ASP A 166 -22.61 -13.85 -19.01
N SER A 167 -23.43 -13.27 -19.89
CA SER A 167 -24.89 -13.36 -19.83
C SER A 167 -25.44 -14.79 -19.99
N THR A 168 -24.61 -15.74 -20.41
CA THR A 168 -24.96 -17.16 -20.60
C THR A 168 -24.44 -18.06 -19.47
N GLY A 169 -23.76 -17.49 -18.46
CA GLY A 169 -23.23 -18.24 -17.31
C GLY A 169 -21.84 -18.85 -17.55
N VAL A 170 -21.19 -18.47 -18.64
CA VAL A 170 -19.89 -19.00 -19.09
C VAL A 170 -18.76 -18.07 -18.65
N LEU A 171 -17.58 -18.61 -18.36
CA LEU A 171 -16.39 -17.83 -17.99
C LEU A 171 -15.73 -17.21 -19.22
N GLU A 172 -15.66 -15.89 -19.28
CA GLU A 172 -14.92 -15.12 -20.28
C GLU A 172 -13.85 -14.25 -19.62
N SER A 173 -12.96 -13.67 -20.42
CA SER A 173 -12.01 -12.66 -19.94
C SER A 173 -12.52 -11.25 -20.18
N VAL A 174 -12.35 -10.41 -19.17
CA VAL A 174 -12.66 -8.98 -19.27
C VAL A 174 -11.81 -8.34 -20.37
N SER A 175 -12.47 -7.62 -21.28
CA SER A 175 -11.83 -6.87 -22.35
C SER A 175 -11.38 -5.50 -21.81
N GLY A 176 -10.08 -5.21 -21.93
CA GLY A 176 -9.46 -4.01 -21.34
C GLY A 176 -7.94 -3.96 -21.52
N THR A 177 -7.34 -2.84 -21.12
CA THR A 177 -5.90 -2.63 -21.02
C THR A 177 -5.36 -3.00 -19.64
N THR A 178 -4.04 -3.12 -19.49
CA THR A 178 -3.40 -3.49 -18.21
C THR A 178 -3.50 -2.40 -17.13
N SER A 179 -3.96 -1.20 -17.50
CA SER A 179 -4.18 -0.06 -16.59
C SER A 179 -5.64 0.10 -16.16
N ASP A 180 -6.54 -0.74 -16.68
CA ASP A 180 -7.97 -0.62 -16.41
C ASP A 180 -8.36 -1.37 -15.12
N CYS A 181 -9.32 -0.78 -14.40
CA CYS A 181 -10.05 -1.43 -13.32
C CYS A 181 -11.27 -2.16 -13.89
N VAL A 182 -11.69 -3.21 -13.19
CA VAL A 182 -12.85 -4.03 -13.54
C VAL A 182 -14.04 -3.62 -12.66
N HIS A 183 -15.19 -3.40 -13.28
CA HIS A 183 -16.45 -3.10 -12.60
C HIS A 183 -17.18 -4.40 -12.23
N VAL A 184 -18.14 -4.30 -11.30
CA VAL A 184 -18.96 -5.44 -10.84
C VAL A 184 -19.77 -6.08 -11.97
N ASP A 185 -20.09 -5.30 -13.00
CA ASP A 185 -20.82 -5.77 -14.19
C ASP A 185 -19.92 -6.43 -15.26
N GLY A 186 -18.61 -6.55 -15.02
CA GLY A 186 -17.68 -7.17 -15.95
C GLY A 186 -17.05 -6.24 -16.98
N SER A 187 -17.48 -4.98 -17.06
CA SER A 187 -16.82 -3.99 -17.90
C SER A 187 -15.47 -3.57 -17.33
N SER A 188 -14.58 -3.05 -18.17
CA SER A 188 -13.34 -2.41 -17.71
C SER A 188 -13.24 -0.97 -18.19
N GLY A 189 -12.52 -0.17 -17.41
CA GLY A 189 -12.20 1.21 -17.74
C GLY A 189 -11.19 1.78 -16.74
N PRO A 190 -10.84 3.07 -16.84
CA PRO A 190 -9.87 3.70 -15.96
C PRO A 190 -10.19 3.50 -14.47
N CYS A 191 -9.16 3.21 -13.68
CA CYS A 191 -9.28 3.04 -12.23
C CYS A 191 -9.73 4.33 -11.53
N GLY A 192 -11.04 4.46 -11.35
CA GLY A 192 -11.68 5.67 -10.87
C GLY A 192 -11.82 6.68 -12.00
N GLY A 193 -13.01 7.22 -12.20
CA GLY A 193 -13.15 8.43 -13.00
C GLY A 193 -12.31 9.52 -12.33
N GLN A 194 -11.22 9.94 -12.97
CA GLN A 194 -10.48 11.13 -12.56
C GLN A 194 -11.47 12.28 -12.58
N ALA A 195 -11.98 12.66 -11.40
CA ALA A 195 -12.75 13.88 -11.26
C ALA A 195 -11.87 15.02 -11.80
N PRO A 196 -12.43 15.99 -12.55
CA PRO A 196 -11.66 17.17 -12.95
C PRO A 196 -11.00 17.74 -11.70
N SER A 197 -9.67 17.83 -11.70
CA SER A 197 -8.96 18.51 -10.62
C SER A 197 -9.19 19.99 -10.81
N PHE A 198 -9.56 20.68 -9.72
CA PHE A 198 -9.78 22.11 -9.68
C PHE A 198 -8.65 22.73 -8.86
N LEU A 199 -8.13 23.85 -9.35
CA LEU A 199 -7.23 24.68 -8.59
C LEU A 199 -7.98 25.98 -8.29
N ASP A 200 -8.37 26.14 -7.02
CA ASP A 200 -9.08 27.31 -6.52
C ASP A 200 -8.11 28.25 -5.80
N GLY A 201 -8.16 29.54 -6.11
CA GLY A 201 -7.32 30.55 -5.46
C GLY A 201 -5.82 30.44 -5.75
N ASP A 202 -5.43 30.07 -6.98
CA ASP A 202 -4.03 30.21 -7.43
C ASP A 202 -3.56 31.65 -7.19
N SER A 203 -2.30 31.82 -6.80
CA SER A 203 -1.67 33.14 -6.72
C SER A 203 -0.62 33.25 -7.82
N PRO A 204 -0.96 33.82 -9.00
CA PRO A 204 -0.05 33.89 -10.14
C PRO A 204 1.28 34.52 -9.76
N SER A 205 2.38 33.88 -10.14
CA SER A 205 3.73 34.39 -9.87
C SER A 205 4.08 35.56 -10.80
N GLY A 206 4.73 36.57 -10.23
CA GLY A 206 5.09 37.80 -10.92
C GLY A 206 5.01 38.98 -9.96
N ILE A 207 5.90 39.96 -10.11
CA ILE A 207 5.85 41.17 -9.30
C ILE A 207 4.69 42.06 -9.76
N VAL A 208 3.96 42.65 -8.82
CA VAL A 208 2.87 43.60 -9.11
C VAL A 208 3.41 45.02 -8.85
N ASP A 209 4.07 45.59 -9.85
CA ASP A 209 4.76 46.89 -9.77
C ASP A 209 4.14 47.99 -10.65
N GLY A 210 3.01 47.71 -11.31
CA GLY A 210 2.36 48.63 -12.24
C GLY A 210 2.98 48.66 -13.65
N SER A 211 4.11 47.98 -13.86
CA SER A 211 4.80 47.83 -15.15
C SER A 211 4.78 46.40 -15.68
N ASN A 212 4.80 45.40 -14.79
CA ASN A 212 4.78 44.00 -15.16
C ASN A 212 3.37 43.61 -15.65
N THR A 213 3.32 43.10 -16.88
CA THR A 213 2.08 42.66 -17.51
C THR A 213 1.95 41.14 -17.56
N VAL A 214 3.00 40.39 -17.21
CA VAL A 214 3.07 38.94 -17.39
C VAL A 214 3.13 38.24 -16.04
N PHE A 215 2.21 37.29 -15.85
CA PHE A 215 2.09 36.50 -14.64
C PHE A 215 1.96 35.02 -15.00
N THR A 216 2.53 34.14 -14.17
CA THR A 216 2.58 32.71 -14.45
C THR A 216 1.77 31.93 -13.41
N LEU A 217 0.79 31.18 -13.89
CA LEU A 217 -0.04 30.26 -13.12
C LEU A 217 0.77 29.04 -12.68
N SER A 218 0.33 28.41 -11.60
CA SER A 218 0.98 27.24 -11.02
C SER A 218 0.89 26.00 -11.92
N ALA A 219 -0.08 25.96 -12.83
CA ALA A 219 -0.27 24.90 -13.82
C ALA A 219 -0.99 25.41 -15.07
N THR A 220 -1.13 24.57 -16.10
CA THR A 220 -1.82 24.91 -17.35
C THR A 220 -3.31 24.57 -17.26
N PRO A 221 -4.22 25.56 -17.28
CA PRO A 221 -5.66 25.35 -17.40
C PRO A 221 -6.06 24.40 -18.55
N ASN A 222 -6.87 23.38 -18.23
CA ASN A 222 -7.51 22.53 -19.22
C ASN A 222 -8.95 22.16 -18.79
N PRO A 223 -9.99 22.51 -19.57
CA PRO A 223 -9.89 23.25 -20.83
C PRO A 223 -9.38 24.69 -20.59
N PRO A 224 -8.68 25.32 -21.56
CA PRO A 224 -8.22 26.71 -21.44
C PRO A 224 -9.33 27.71 -21.05
N THR A 225 -10.56 27.42 -21.48
CA THR A 225 -11.76 28.19 -21.17
C THR A 225 -12.23 28.08 -19.72
N SER A 226 -11.60 27.22 -18.91
CA SER A 226 -11.92 27.08 -17.49
C SER A 226 -11.27 28.15 -16.61
N LEU A 227 -10.31 28.90 -17.15
CA LEU A 227 -9.57 29.91 -16.40
C LEU A 227 -10.43 31.13 -16.07
N ALA A 228 -10.53 31.44 -14.77
CA ALA A 228 -11.03 32.68 -14.23
C ALA A 228 -9.89 33.41 -13.50
N VAL A 229 -9.60 34.65 -13.88
CA VAL A 229 -8.59 35.51 -13.23
C VAL A 229 -9.31 36.65 -12.49
N TYR A 230 -8.93 36.89 -11.24
CA TYR A 230 -9.49 37.92 -10.39
C TYR A 230 -8.40 38.94 -10.01
N ARG A 231 -8.73 40.22 -10.10
CA ARG A 231 -7.93 41.33 -9.59
C ARG A 231 -8.74 42.05 -8.51
N ASN A 232 -8.27 42.05 -7.28
CA ASN A 232 -9.00 42.58 -6.11
C ASN A 232 -10.42 41.99 -5.96
N GLY A 233 -10.59 40.71 -6.33
CA GLY A 233 -11.88 40.03 -6.32
C GLY A 233 -12.77 40.29 -7.55
N LEU A 234 -12.39 41.19 -8.46
CA LEU A 234 -13.12 41.44 -9.71
C LEU A 234 -12.66 40.48 -10.80
N LEU A 235 -13.59 39.71 -11.37
CA LEU A 235 -13.34 38.84 -12.52
C LEU A 235 -12.89 39.65 -13.73
N GLN A 236 -11.74 39.28 -14.29
CA GLN A 236 -11.16 39.86 -15.49
C GLN A 236 -11.62 39.07 -16.73
N LYS A 237 -11.83 39.75 -17.85
CA LYS A 237 -12.29 39.14 -19.10
C LYS A 237 -11.10 38.77 -20.00
N VAL A 238 -11.08 37.52 -20.45
CA VAL A 238 -10.13 37.07 -21.48
C VAL A 238 -10.29 37.89 -22.76
N THR A 239 -9.19 38.18 -23.45
CA THR A 239 -9.01 39.06 -24.62
C THR A 239 -9.26 40.55 -24.42
N GLN A 240 -10.01 40.96 -23.38
CA GLN A 240 -10.23 42.37 -23.06
C GLN A 240 -9.23 42.87 -22.00
N ASP A 241 -9.15 42.17 -20.87
CA ASP A 241 -8.29 42.53 -19.74
C ASP A 241 -6.97 41.75 -19.74
N TYR A 242 -6.98 40.52 -20.26
CA TYR A 242 -5.79 39.69 -20.39
C TYR A 242 -5.87 38.71 -21.55
N THR A 243 -4.72 38.29 -22.08
CA THR A 243 -4.56 37.12 -22.95
C THR A 243 -3.94 35.97 -22.17
N PHE A 244 -4.22 34.73 -22.58
CA PHE A 244 -3.73 33.54 -21.91
C PHE A 244 -3.17 32.52 -22.90
N GLY A 245 -2.04 31.90 -22.54
CA GLY A 245 -1.44 30.81 -23.29
C GLY A 245 -0.53 29.96 -22.41
N GLY A 246 -0.66 28.62 -22.51
CA GLY A 246 0.07 27.70 -21.64
C GLY A 246 -0.33 27.88 -20.17
N ASN A 247 0.59 28.33 -19.33
CA ASN A 247 0.31 28.74 -17.94
C ASN A 247 0.53 30.25 -17.73
N THR A 248 0.60 31.05 -18.80
CA THR A 248 0.93 32.47 -18.71
C THR A 248 -0.30 33.32 -18.95
N VAL A 249 -0.54 34.27 -18.04
CA VAL A 249 -1.54 35.32 -18.12
C VAL A 249 -0.81 36.63 -18.43
N GLN A 250 -1.18 37.27 -19.54
CA GLN A 250 -0.63 38.55 -19.95
C GLN A 250 -1.73 39.61 -19.95
N PHE A 251 -1.68 40.56 -19.01
CA PHE A 251 -2.60 41.68 -18.95
C PHE A 251 -2.38 42.66 -20.09
N THR A 252 -3.47 43.28 -20.56
CA THR A 252 -3.38 44.40 -21.48
C THR A 252 -2.89 45.64 -20.75
N ALA A 253 -2.29 46.59 -21.47
CA ALA A 253 -1.67 47.79 -20.87
C ALA A 253 -2.67 48.62 -20.02
N ALA A 254 -3.95 48.63 -20.41
CA ALA A 254 -5.00 49.34 -19.67
C ALA A 254 -5.43 48.61 -18.38
N SER A 255 -5.20 47.30 -18.30
CA SER A 255 -5.60 46.45 -17.18
C SER A 255 -4.40 45.96 -16.35
N THR A 256 -3.21 46.53 -16.57
CA THR A 256 -1.98 46.20 -15.83
C THR A 256 -2.20 46.34 -14.31
N PRO A 257 -1.99 45.26 -13.53
CA PRO A 257 -2.08 45.28 -12.08
C PRO A 257 -1.16 46.34 -11.46
N GLN A 258 -1.70 47.17 -10.55
CA GLN A 258 -1.00 48.27 -9.89
C GLN A 258 -0.45 47.83 -8.53
N PRO A 259 0.60 48.48 -8.01
CA PRO A 259 1.13 48.17 -6.69
C PRO A 259 0.04 48.17 -5.62
N GLY A 260 -0.09 47.07 -4.89
CA GLY A 260 -1.14 46.86 -3.88
C GLY A 260 -2.34 46.05 -4.36
N ASP A 261 -2.44 45.73 -5.65
CA ASP A 261 -3.45 44.82 -6.18
C ASP A 261 -3.13 43.35 -5.86
N THR A 262 -4.17 42.58 -5.58
CA THR A 262 -4.08 41.12 -5.39
C THR A 262 -4.61 40.40 -6.62
N LEU A 263 -3.83 39.44 -7.12
CA LEU A 263 -4.24 38.54 -8.20
C LEU A 263 -4.57 37.15 -7.65
N LEU A 264 -5.69 36.61 -8.10
CA LEU A 264 -6.07 35.21 -7.87
C LEU A 264 -6.52 34.58 -9.18
N ALA A 265 -6.34 33.27 -9.34
CA ALA A 265 -6.91 32.53 -10.46
C ALA A 265 -7.62 31.26 -9.99
N SER A 266 -8.57 30.77 -10.79
CA SER A 266 -9.18 29.46 -10.59
C SER A 266 -9.39 28.77 -11.92
N TYR A 267 -9.06 27.49 -12.01
CA TYR A 267 -9.12 26.74 -13.27
C TYR A 267 -9.19 25.23 -13.06
N ARG A 268 -9.58 24.52 -14.12
CA ARG A 268 -9.58 23.04 -14.16
C ARG A 268 -8.27 22.52 -14.72
N LEU A 269 -7.91 21.32 -14.33
CA LEU A 269 -6.75 20.56 -14.82
C LEU A 269 -7.23 19.30 -15.54
N THR A 270 -6.45 18.84 -16.53
CA THR A 270 -6.58 17.45 -17.00
C THR A 270 -6.09 16.53 -15.90
N GLY A 271 -6.88 15.51 -15.55
CA GLY A 271 -6.41 14.37 -14.73
C GLY A 271 -5.26 13.56 -15.36
N THR A 272 -4.60 14.05 -16.42
CA THR A 272 -3.46 13.42 -17.08
C THR A 272 -2.15 13.92 -16.49
N GLY A 273 -1.90 13.57 -15.23
CA GLY A 273 -0.53 13.44 -14.74
C GLY A 273 0.09 12.20 -15.39
N SER A 274 1.19 12.38 -16.12
CA SER A 274 1.93 11.33 -16.80
C SER A 274 2.57 10.34 -15.80
N GLY A 275 1.89 9.26 -15.40
CA GLY A 275 2.49 8.02 -14.88
C GLY A 275 3.32 8.09 -13.58
N THR A 276 3.74 9.27 -13.14
CA THR A 276 3.93 9.64 -11.75
C THR A 276 2.65 10.35 -11.37
N ALA A 277 1.99 9.89 -10.29
CA ALA A 277 1.01 10.73 -9.65
C ALA A 277 1.70 12.08 -9.41
N GLN A 278 1.27 13.14 -10.09
CA GLN A 278 1.55 14.49 -9.61
C GLN A 278 0.93 14.51 -8.23
N MET A 279 1.80 14.37 -7.23
CA MET A 279 1.50 14.25 -5.82
C MET A 279 1.06 15.63 -5.35
N PHE A 280 -0.05 16.13 -5.89
CA PHE A 280 -0.87 17.14 -5.24
C PHE A 280 -1.87 16.34 -4.41
N PRO A 281 -1.50 15.92 -3.19
CA PRO A 281 -2.44 15.25 -2.31
C PRO A 281 -3.70 16.11 -2.20
N ALA A 282 -4.85 15.49 -2.44
CA ALA A 282 -6.13 16.18 -2.34
C ALA A 282 -6.27 16.85 -0.96
N PRO A 283 -7.04 17.96 -0.84
CA PRO A 283 -7.37 18.55 0.44
C PRO A 283 -7.82 17.48 1.45
N GLN A 284 -7.17 17.44 2.60
CA GLN A 284 -7.43 16.45 3.65
C GLN A 284 -8.23 17.13 4.75
N VAL A 285 -9.48 16.70 4.96
CA VAL A 285 -10.25 17.12 6.14
C VAL A 285 -9.60 16.48 7.36
N LEU A 286 -8.96 17.30 8.20
CA LEU A 286 -8.34 16.85 9.44
C LEU A 286 -9.41 16.65 10.52
N CYS A 287 -10.31 17.62 10.64
CA CYS A 287 -11.45 17.57 11.55
C CYS A 287 -12.64 18.31 10.95
N SER A 288 -13.85 17.81 11.22
CA SER A 288 -15.09 18.52 10.94
C SER A 288 -16.16 18.05 11.90
N GLY A 289 -16.97 18.96 12.43
CA GLY A 289 -18.06 18.58 13.32
C GLY A 289 -18.70 19.78 14.02
N THR A 290 -19.55 19.47 14.99
CA THR A 290 -20.15 20.43 15.91
C THR A 290 -19.28 20.54 17.17
N GLY A 291 -19.34 21.68 17.87
CA GLY A 291 -18.71 21.86 19.16
C GLY A 291 -19.69 21.79 20.34
N ALA A 292 -19.19 22.14 21.51
CA ALA A 292 -19.94 22.23 22.75
C ALA A 292 -20.55 23.63 22.96
N ALA A 293 -21.52 23.68 23.86
CA ALA A 293 -22.06 24.91 24.41
C ALA A 293 -21.43 25.20 25.78
N THR A 294 -21.25 26.48 26.10
CA THR A 294 -20.74 26.94 27.39
C THR A 294 -21.57 28.11 27.93
N ALA A 295 -21.80 28.08 29.25
CA ALA A 295 -22.31 29.21 30.04
C ALA A 295 -21.25 29.71 31.05
N SER A 296 -20.00 29.25 30.90
CA SER A 296 -18.89 29.57 31.79
C SER A 296 -18.41 31.01 31.58
N THR A 297 -18.05 31.68 32.67
CA THR A 297 -17.34 32.97 32.63
C THR A 297 -15.81 32.81 32.54
N THR A 298 -15.32 31.58 32.64
CA THR A 298 -13.92 31.22 32.46
C THR A 298 -13.72 30.68 31.05
N LEU A 299 -12.67 31.15 30.35
CA LEU A 299 -12.31 30.70 29.02
C LEU A 299 -11.98 29.20 29.04
N GLY A 300 -12.61 28.44 28.14
CA GLY A 300 -12.38 27.00 28.04
C GLY A 300 -12.71 26.48 26.65
N SER A 301 -12.20 25.29 26.35
CA SER A 301 -12.40 24.61 25.05
C SER A 301 -13.86 24.26 24.83
N MET A 302 -14.35 24.62 23.65
CA MET A 302 -15.65 24.25 23.11
C MET A 302 -15.51 23.26 21.94
N GLY A 303 -14.33 23.13 21.35
CA GLY A 303 -14.05 22.17 20.29
C GLY A 303 -12.56 22.08 20.04
N LEU A 304 -12.08 20.91 19.63
CA LEU A 304 -10.65 20.66 19.45
C LEU A 304 -10.42 19.77 18.24
N CYS A 305 -9.40 20.12 17.44
CA CYS A 305 -8.87 19.31 16.37
C CYS A 305 -7.43 18.92 16.65
N SER A 306 -7.17 17.64 16.89
CA SER A 306 -5.82 17.11 17.08
C SER A 306 -5.21 16.70 15.74
N ILE A 307 -4.08 17.30 15.39
CA ILE A 307 -3.29 16.99 14.19
C ILE A 307 -2.11 16.11 14.61
N PRO A 308 -2.07 14.83 14.22
CA PRO A 308 -0.97 13.94 14.57
C PRO A 308 0.40 14.39 14.05
N ALA A 309 1.47 13.93 14.72
CA ALA A 309 2.84 14.10 14.25
C ALA A 309 3.02 13.52 12.84
N GLY A 310 3.84 14.19 12.02
CA GLY A 310 4.14 13.75 10.65
C GLY A 310 3.03 14.02 9.61
N VAL A 311 1.89 14.58 10.03
CA VAL A 311 0.84 15.00 9.08
C VAL A 311 1.22 16.29 8.38
N LEU A 312 1.72 17.29 9.12
CA LEU A 312 2.09 18.59 8.57
C LEU A 312 3.54 18.61 8.08
N LEU A 313 3.76 19.21 6.92
CA LEU A 313 5.05 19.42 6.27
C LEU A 313 5.25 20.90 5.94
N PRO A 314 6.51 21.40 5.88
CA PRO A 314 6.78 22.73 5.34
C PRO A 314 6.18 22.91 3.94
N GLY A 315 5.46 24.01 3.72
CA GLY A 315 4.77 24.30 2.47
C GLY A 315 3.26 24.03 2.53
N ASP A 316 2.81 23.15 3.43
CA ASP A 316 1.38 22.91 3.63
C ASP A 316 0.66 24.19 4.07
N ARG A 317 -0.64 24.26 3.77
CA ARG A 317 -1.56 25.24 4.34
C ARG A 317 -2.70 24.55 5.06
N VAL A 318 -3.03 25.03 6.27
CA VAL A 318 -4.21 24.55 7.01
C VAL A 318 -5.26 25.66 7.03
N ASN A 319 -6.43 25.39 6.49
CA ASN A 319 -7.60 26.27 6.57
C ASN A 319 -8.48 25.83 7.74
N VAL A 320 -8.90 26.79 8.54
CA VAL A 320 -9.82 26.62 9.67
C VAL A 320 -11.06 27.47 9.41
N ARG A 321 -12.24 26.90 9.59
CA ARG A 321 -13.53 27.62 9.56
C ARG A 321 -14.36 27.23 10.77
N PHE A 322 -15.10 28.17 11.33
CA PHE A 322 -15.99 27.91 12.46
C PHE A 322 -17.14 28.91 12.53
N ASP A 323 -18.23 28.47 13.16
CA ASP A 323 -19.43 29.27 13.40
C ASP A 323 -19.86 29.16 14.86
N LEU A 324 -20.20 30.29 15.46
CA LEU A 324 -20.69 30.42 16.83
C LEU A 324 -22.12 30.98 16.83
N SER A 325 -22.93 30.48 17.76
CA SER A 325 -24.22 31.09 18.09
C SER A 325 -24.24 31.50 19.56
N HIS A 326 -24.79 32.66 19.84
CA HIS A 326 -25.00 33.18 21.18
C HIS A 326 -26.50 33.31 21.45
N GLN A 327 -26.94 32.74 22.57
CA GLN A 327 -28.34 32.70 22.98
C GLN A 327 -28.48 33.39 24.33
N GLY A 328 -29.29 34.45 24.35
CA GLY A 328 -29.53 35.27 25.53
C GLY A 328 -29.34 36.76 25.25
N THR A 329 -29.57 37.58 26.26
CA THR A 329 -29.54 39.05 26.14
C THR A 329 -28.90 39.70 27.37
N VAL A 330 -28.17 38.93 28.17
CA VAL A 330 -27.60 39.39 29.45
C VAL A 330 -26.11 39.66 29.32
N SER A 331 -25.35 38.86 28.58
CA SER A 331 -23.90 38.86 28.57
C SER A 331 -23.33 39.08 27.17
N GLY A 332 -22.23 39.84 27.06
CA GLY A 332 -21.32 39.68 25.93
C GLY A 332 -20.55 38.36 26.02
N PHE A 333 -19.74 38.05 25.02
CA PHE A 333 -18.92 36.84 25.02
C PHE A 333 -17.56 37.08 24.40
N SER A 334 -16.57 36.28 24.79
CA SER A 334 -15.24 36.28 24.18
C SER A 334 -14.97 34.90 23.60
N PHE A 335 -14.25 34.85 22.48
CA PHE A 335 -13.78 33.60 21.90
C PHE A 335 -12.37 33.72 21.36
N GLU A 336 -11.67 32.58 21.34
CA GLU A 336 -10.31 32.46 20.84
C GLU A 336 -10.17 31.23 19.94
N VAL A 337 -9.31 31.34 18.92
CA VAL A 337 -8.81 30.20 18.17
C VAL A 337 -7.33 30.05 18.47
N HIS A 338 -6.91 28.87 18.87
CA HIS A 338 -5.52 28.55 19.22
C HIS A 338 -4.91 27.62 18.18
N TRP A 339 -3.64 27.85 17.87
CA TRP A 339 -2.76 27.00 17.08
C TRP A 339 -1.62 26.54 17.98
N GLY A 340 -1.71 25.31 18.50
CA GLY A 340 -0.88 24.89 19.61
C GLY A 340 -1.15 25.79 20.83
N ALA A 341 -0.10 26.44 21.33
CA ALA A 341 -0.20 27.42 22.42
C ALA A 341 -0.36 28.87 21.93
N THR A 342 -0.31 29.12 20.61
CA THR A 342 -0.41 30.47 20.04
C THR A 342 -1.88 30.85 19.79
N VAL A 343 -2.31 31.99 20.33
CA VAL A 343 -3.62 32.58 20.00
C VAL A 343 -3.60 33.15 18.59
N VAL A 344 -4.37 32.54 17.69
CA VAL A 344 -4.53 32.94 16.29
C VAL A 344 -5.39 34.20 16.18
N GLY A 345 -6.45 34.26 17.01
CA GLY A 345 -7.34 35.41 17.08
C GLY A 345 -8.15 35.40 18.37
N HIS A 346 -8.30 36.58 18.97
CA HIS A 346 -9.16 36.83 20.12
C HIS A 346 -10.22 37.86 19.74
N ARG A 347 -11.45 37.64 20.19
CA ARG A 347 -12.58 38.52 19.89
C ARG A 347 -13.51 38.65 21.06
N ASP A 348 -13.92 39.88 21.34
CA ASP A 348 -14.99 40.23 22.25
C ASP A 348 -16.22 40.69 21.46
N ALA A 349 -17.35 40.05 21.70
CA ALA A 349 -18.62 40.35 21.05
C ALA A 349 -19.64 40.88 22.07
N ALA A 350 -20.50 41.77 21.59
CA ALA A 350 -21.51 42.39 22.43
C ALA A 350 -22.67 41.43 22.69
N VAL A 351 -23.49 41.75 23.69
CA VAL A 351 -24.70 40.99 24.01
C VAL A 351 -25.71 40.88 22.85
N SER A 352 -25.68 41.84 21.92
CA SER A 352 -26.54 41.86 20.73
C SER A 352 -26.05 40.96 19.59
N ASP A 353 -24.84 40.41 19.67
CA ASP A 353 -24.34 39.48 18.66
C ASP A 353 -24.93 38.10 18.89
N THR A 354 -25.75 37.65 17.94
CA THR A 354 -26.42 36.34 17.99
C THR A 354 -25.67 35.27 17.20
N PHE A 355 -24.89 35.68 16.20
CA PHE A 355 -24.09 34.78 15.37
C PHE A 355 -22.73 35.40 15.06
N VAL A 356 -21.70 34.57 15.06
CA VAL A 356 -20.34 34.93 14.64
C VAL A 356 -19.80 33.83 13.76
N THR A 357 -19.10 34.20 12.70
CA THR A 357 -18.35 33.26 11.86
C THR A 357 -16.91 33.71 11.76
N GLY A 358 -16.01 32.76 11.60
CA GLY A 358 -14.59 33.03 11.48
C GLY A 358 -13.85 32.04 10.63
N ARG A 359 -12.72 32.51 10.11
CA ARG A 359 -11.77 31.71 9.35
C ARG A 359 -10.34 32.02 9.78
N ALA A 360 -9.49 31.02 9.76
CA ALA A 360 -8.06 31.17 9.95
C ALA A 360 -7.28 30.33 8.96
N ASP A 361 -6.05 30.74 8.68
CA ASP A 361 -5.12 30.04 7.82
C ASP A 361 -3.78 29.91 8.52
N ALA A 362 -3.16 28.73 8.43
CA ALA A 362 -1.78 28.51 8.85
C ALA A 362 -0.94 28.06 7.65
N GLY A 363 0.02 28.87 7.23
CA GLY A 363 1.09 28.44 6.31
C GLY A 363 2.22 27.80 7.10
N ILE A 364 2.49 26.52 6.84
CA ILE A 364 3.52 25.76 7.55
C ILE A 364 4.89 26.13 6.99
N LEU A 365 5.76 26.65 7.84
CA LEU A 365 7.13 27.05 7.48
C LEU A 365 8.10 25.92 7.84
N ALA A 366 9.37 26.05 7.43
CA ALA A 366 10.43 25.12 7.87
C ALA A 366 10.57 25.04 9.40
N SER A 367 10.19 26.12 10.09
CA SER A 367 10.04 26.17 11.54
C SER A 367 8.82 27.03 11.88
N GLY A 368 7.85 26.47 12.62
CA GLY A 368 6.65 27.18 13.02
C GLY A 368 5.65 27.39 11.89
N SER A 369 4.83 28.44 12.01
CA SER A 369 3.77 28.73 11.03
C SER A 369 3.49 30.23 10.93
N GLN A 370 3.12 30.70 9.74
CA GLN A 370 2.50 32.02 9.56
C GLN A 370 0.99 31.86 9.66
N LEU A 371 0.36 32.62 10.54
CA LEU A 371 -1.07 32.54 10.83
C LEU A 371 -1.78 33.77 10.26
N SER A 372 -3.01 33.59 9.79
CA SER A 372 -3.94 34.68 9.53
C SER A 372 -5.31 34.35 10.07
N PHE A 373 -6.06 35.37 10.45
CA PHE A 373 -7.36 35.24 11.08
C PHE A 373 -8.32 36.29 10.54
N GLN A 374 -9.60 35.92 10.37
CA GLN A 374 -10.69 36.83 10.08
C GLN A 374 -11.96 36.39 10.81
N SER A 375 -12.74 37.34 11.32
CA SER A 375 -14.06 37.07 11.88
C SER A 375 -14.99 38.26 11.77
N TRP A 376 -16.29 37.99 11.78
CA TRP A 376 -17.37 38.97 11.82
C TRP A 376 -18.62 38.31 12.41
N GLY A 377 -19.54 39.13 12.90
CA GLY A 377 -20.82 38.67 13.44
C GLY A 377 -22.00 39.44 12.87
N ALA A 378 -23.18 39.19 13.45
CA ALA A 378 -24.39 39.91 13.10
C ALA A 378 -24.27 41.43 13.36
N VAL A 379 -23.55 41.81 14.43
CA VAL A 379 -23.25 43.18 14.84
C VAL A 379 -21.74 43.39 15.01
N LEU A 380 -21.00 42.34 15.35
CA LEU A 380 -19.55 42.34 15.53
C LEU A 380 -18.86 42.72 14.20
N PRO A 381 -18.11 43.85 14.15
CA PRO A 381 -17.52 44.33 12.92
C PRO A 381 -16.45 43.37 12.41
N PHE A 382 -16.27 43.33 11.09
CA PHE A 382 -15.19 42.57 10.48
C PHE A 382 -13.83 42.95 11.07
N THR A 383 -12.97 41.96 11.30
CA THR A 383 -11.58 42.17 11.66
C THR A 383 -10.73 41.08 11.05
N ALA A 384 -9.51 41.45 10.65
CA ALA A 384 -8.50 40.55 10.16
C ALA A 384 -7.16 40.79 10.88
N GLY A 385 -6.33 39.76 10.95
CA GLY A 385 -5.00 39.82 11.54
C GLY A 385 -4.05 38.79 10.93
N VAL A 386 -2.75 39.01 11.12
CA VAL A 386 -1.67 38.10 10.75
C VAL A 386 -0.71 38.00 11.92
N SER A 387 -0.22 36.80 12.22
CA SER A 387 0.74 36.55 13.28
C SER A 387 1.68 35.40 12.90
N SER A 388 2.67 35.12 13.74
CA SER A 388 3.57 33.97 13.60
C SER A 388 3.49 33.09 14.84
N ALA A 389 3.49 31.78 14.65
CA ALA A 389 3.55 30.78 15.72
C ALA A 389 4.90 30.05 15.69
N GLY A 390 5.51 29.92 16.87
CA GLY A 390 6.72 29.12 17.07
C GLY A 390 6.44 27.64 17.38
N ASP A 391 5.17 27.26 17.50
CA ASP A 391 4.74 25.91 17.86
C ASP A 391 5.29 24.85 16.89
N ALA A 392 5.91 23.81 17.45
CA ALA A 392 6.48 22.72 16.68
C ALA A 392 5.38 21.77 16.19
N TYR A 393 5.13 21.74 14.88
CA TYR A 393 4.18 20.80 14.27
C TYR A 393 4.73 19.36 14.19
N ALA A 394 6.05 19.18 14.31
CA ALA A 394 6.70 17.87 14.20
C ALA A 394 6.25 16.86 15.27
N THR A 395 5.84 17.34 16.45
CA THR A 395 5.34 16.52 17.57
C THR A 395 3.82 16.35 17.58
N GLY A 396 3.14 16.81 16.53
CA GLY A 396 1.68 16.98 16.52
C GLY A 396 1.27 18.33 17.10
N LEU A 397 0.09 18.79 16.71
CA LEU A 397 -0.41 20.13 17.00
C LEU A 397 -1.93 20.11 17.20
N THR A 398 -2.47 21.03 17.98
CA THR A 398 -3.91 21.15 18.22
C THR A 398 -4.44 22.48 17.70
N VAL A 399 -5.61 22.45 17.05
CA VAL A 399 -6.44 23.64 16.84
C VAL A 399 -7.55 23.61 17.87
N ASP A 400 -7.56 24.57 18.80
CA ASP A 400 -8.54 24.63 19.90
C ASP A 400 -9.41 25.88 19.76
N PHE A 401 -10.72 25.70 19.89
CA PHE A 401 -11.73 26.74 19.84
C PHE A 401 -12.22 26.99 21.25
N GLN A 402 -11.88 28.13 21.83
CA GLN A 402 -12.22 28.46 23.21
C GLN A 402 -13.27 29.57 23.27
N GLY A 403 -14.08 29.55 24.32
CA GLY A 403 -15.11 30.56 24.54
C GLY A 403 -15.46 30.76 26.00
N LYS A 404 -15.98 31.96 26.31
CA LYS A 404 -16.56 32.31 27.61
C LYS A 404 -17.61 33.40 27.45
N LEU A 405 -18.45 33.54 28.47
CA LEU A 405 -19.32 34.68 28.66
C LEU A 405 -18.65 35.73 29.54
N ALA A 406 -18.99 37.01 29.35
CA ALA A 406 -18.59 38.08 30.25
C ALA A 406 -19.24 37.95 31.65
N GLN A 407 -20.46 37.41 31.70
CA GLN A 407 -21.21 37.11 32.92
C GLN A 407 -22.17 35.93 32.71
N ALA A 408 -22.63 35.31 33.80
CA ALA A 408 -23.59 34.21 33.72
C ALA A 408 -24.98 34.70 33.27
N GLY A 409 -25.73 33.86 32.54
CA GLY A 409 -27.12 34.14 32.15
C GLY A 409 -27.44 33.80 30.70
N ASP A 410 -26.43 33.70 29.85
CA ASP A 410 -26.57 33.38 28.42
C ASP A 410 -25.89 32.05 28.10
N THR A 411 -25.82 31.67 26.82
CA THR A 411 -25.12 30.47 26.33
C THR A 411 -24.41 30.78 25.02
N LEU A 412 -23.12 30.47 24.95
CA LEU A 412 -22.32 30.48 23.71
C LEU A 412 -22.17 29.05 23.20
N THR A 413 -22.33 28.82 21.91
CA THR A 413 -22.19 27.48 21.31
C THR A 413 -21.31 27.53 20.07
N LEU A 414 -20.35 26.61 19.99
CA LEU A 414 -19.66 26.30 18.75
C LEU A 414 -20.54 25.41 17.89
N VAL A 415 -21.19 26.02 16.89
CA VAL A 415 -22.18 25.36 16.04
C VAL A 415 -21.49 24.36 15.11
N SER A 416 -20.45 24.81 14.42
CA SER A 416 -19.68 24.01 13.49
C SER A 416 -18.23 24.46 13.44
N TYR A 417 -17.34 23.53 13.15
CA TYR A 417 -15.97 23.82 12.76
C TYR A 417 -15.46 22.81 11.73
N THR A 418 -14.52 23.25 10.90
CA THR A 418 -13.81 22.42 9.92
C THR A 418 -12.36 22.86 9.84
N VAL A 419 -11.45 21.89 9.84
CA VAL A 419 -10.01 22.06 9.65
C VAL A 419 -9.57 21.21 8.46
N VAL A 420 -9.03 21.85 7.43
CA VAL A 420 -8.61 21.22 6.19
C VAL A 420 -7.14 21.50 5.95
N ARG A 421 -6.36 20.47 5.66
CA ARG A 421 -5.00 20.59 5.16
C ARG A 421 -4.99 20.60 3.64
N LEU A 422 -4.26 21.55 3.08
CA LEU A 422 -3.90 21.69 1.67
C LEU A 422 -2.39 21.46 1.60
N PRO A 423 -1.91 20.27 1.19
CA PRO A 423 -0.48 19.98 1.22
C PRO A 423 0.30 20.55 0.04
#